data_AF-A0A915CZH9-F1
#
_entry.id   AF-A0A915CZH9-F1
#
_cell.length_a   1.000
_cell.length_b   1.000
_cell.length_c   1.000
_cell.angle_alpha   90.00
_cell.angle_beta   90.00
_cell.angle_gamma   90.00
#
_symmetry.space_group_name_H-M   'P 1'
#
loop_
_entity.id
_entity.type
_entity.pdbx_description
1 polymer ?
#
loop_
_entity_poly.entity_id
_entity_poly.type
_entity_poly.pdbx_seq_one_letter_code
_entity_poly.pdbx_strand_id
1 'polypeptide(L)'
;MGANSSVLNHNQTKEIEASKSKDGSNLVKMLWNINDKRDRSFEGQLVLIGDAKWYLGIWKSRENISVYLNCVRESAGQNQGQALLQSFLFDRDNGFVDANGNVEICAEVNVRGFTPKRNSEKVNHFSSSTPFYTDCVLILGEKEVHINKGLLSVYSPVFNNIFNSEEFQLEKNAEGTFSEELKNALEGISRSQFVQLLTVIYPSREPITDSNVEVLLKLASRFEMKDVLQHCVCHLTSWRTGFTVAKKLHLAQEYGLEDLKEMCIDRYHTLDDLKQLEKNEIYKFLDKDIKIKLFERILKK
;
A
#
# COMPACT_ATOMS: atom_id res chain seq x y z
N MET A 1 -7.28 29.07 36.67
CA MET A 1 -8.52 28.29 36.91
C MET A 1 -9.25 28.18 35.59
N GLY A 2 -9.57 26.96 35.16
CA GLY A 2 -10.20 26.68 33.88
C GLY A 2 -9.75 25.34 33.32
N ALA A 3 -9.81 24.29 34.15
CA ALA A 3 -9.68 22.92 33.67
C ALA A 3 -10.95 22.58 32.90
N ASN A 4 -10.87 22.50 31.57
CA ASN A 4 -11.88 21.80 30.80
C ASN A 4 -11.57 20.31 30.88
N SER A 5 -12.04 19.68 31.95
CA SER A 5 -12.21 18.23 31.99
C SER A 5 -13.33 17.87 31.03
N SER A 6 -12.99 17.43 29.81
CA SER A 6 -13.92 16.63 29.03
C SER A 6 -14.06 15.29 29.74
N VAL A 7 -15.26 15.05 30.26
CA VAL A 7 -15.67 13.76 30.80
C VAL A 7 -15.51 12.73 29.67
N LEU A 8 -14.64 11.74 29.91
CA LEU A 8 -14.46 10.55 29.06
C LEU A 8 -15.82 9.86 28.91
N ASN A 9 -16.48 10.06 27.79
CA ASN A 9 -17.65 9.28 27.42
C ASN A 9 -17.14 7.93 26.91
N HIS A 10 -17.22 6.89 27.74
CA HIS A 10 -16.86 5.49 27.44
C HIS A 10 -17.62 4.83 26.27
N ASN A 11 -18.31 5.59 25.42
CA ASN A 11 -19.11 5.12 24.30
C ASN A 11 -18.59 5.53 22.91
N GLN A 12 -17.46 6.25 22.80
CA GLN A 12 -16.85 6.54 21.50
C GLN A 12 -15.74 5.52 21.20
N THR A 13 -15.92 4.72 20.14
CA THR A 13 -14.94 3.72 19.69
C THR A 13 -13.70 4.33 19.05
N LYS A 14 -13.74 5.63 18.75
CA LYS A 14 -12.78 6.40 17.96
C LYS A 14 -12.78 7.87 18.38
N GLU A 15 -11.65 8.39 18.81
CA GLU A 15 -11.47 9.81 19.16
C GLU A 15 -10.15 10.36 18.57
N ILE A 16 -10.18 11.62 18.13
CA ILE A 16 -9.00 12.33 17.63
C ILE A 16 -8.97 13.71 18.27
N GLU A 17 -7.85 13.99 18.92
CA GLU A 17 -7.56 15.31 19.46
C GLU A 17 -6.34 15.88 18.75
N ALA A 18 -6.51 17.06 18.16
CA ALA A 18 -5.42 17.82 17.57
C ALA A 18 -5.16 19.07 18.43
N SER A 19 -3.92 19.27 18.81
CA SER A 19 -3.47 20.43 19.57
C SER A 19 -2.17 20.98 18.99
N LYS A 20 -1.83 22.22 19.32
CA LYS A 20 -0.53 22.80 18.94
C LYS A 20 0.46 22.64 20.08
N SER A 21 1.62 22.10 19.77
CA SER A 21 2.78 22.08 20.66
C SER A 21 3.38 23.49 20.83
N LYS A 22 4.20 23.66 21.86
CA LYS A 22 4.89 24.94 22.18
C LYS A 22 5.86 25.38 21.08
N ASP A 23 6.38 24.45 20.30
CA ASP A 23 7.28 24.69 19.16
C ASP A 23 6.53 24.93 17.84
N GLY A 24 5.19 24.92 17.87
CA GLY A 24 4.33 25.14 16.71
C GLY A 24 4.03 23.89 15.89
N SER A 25 4.50 22.70 16.29
CA SER A 25 4.10 21.43 15.67
C SER A 25 2.63 21.09 16.00
N ASN A 26 1.99 20.30 15.14
CA ASN A 26 0.66 19.78 15.43
C ASN A 26 0.82 18.44 16.15
N LEU A 27 0.42 18.40 17.42
CA LEU A 27 0.34 17.18 18.19
C LEU A 27 -1.04 16.54 17.97
N VAL A 28 -1.04 15.30 17.51
CA VAL A 28 -2.26 14.57 17.21
C VAL A 28 -2.28 13.31 18.05
N LYS A 29 -3.31 13.21 18.88
CA LYS A 29 -3.60 12.03 19.68
C LYS A 29 -4.80 11.33 19.07
N MET A 30 -4.63 10.07 18.72
CA MET A 30 -5.70 9.21 18.24
C MET A 30 -5.91 8.08 19.24
N LEU A 31 -7.16 7.96 19.68
CA LEU A 31 -7.62 6.86 20.53
C LEU A 31 -8.53 5.98 19.67
N TRP A 32 -8.18 4.70 19.60
CA TRP A 32 -8.95 3.75 18.82
C TRP A 32 -9.11 2.43 19.57
N ASN A 33 -10.36 2.00 19.74
CA ASN A 33 -10.64 0.67 20.23
C ASN A 33 -10.49 -0.35 19.09
N ILE A 34 -9.43 -1.15 19.17
CA ILE A 34 -9.06 -2.11 18.12
C ILE A 34 -9.79 -3.45 18.22
N ASN A 35 -10.64 -3.62 19.24
CA ASN A 35 -11.44 -4.84 19.42
C ASN A 35 -12.72 -4.82 18.57
N ASP A 36 -13.14 -3.67 18.03
CA ASP A 36 -14.22 -3.65 17.04
C ASP A 36 -13.73 -4.22 15.71
N LYS A 37 -14.07 -5.48 15.45
CA LYS A 37 -13.67 -6.22 14.23
C LYS A 37 -14.16 -5.57 12.94
N ARG A 38 -15.15 -4.66 13.00
CA ARG A 38 -15.69 -3.96 11.81
C ARG A 38 -14.83 -2.76 11.40
N ASP A 39 -14.06 -2.20 12.33
CA ASP A 39 -13.17 -1.09 12.06
C ASP A 39 -11.76 -1.61 11.81
N ARG A 40 -11.25 -1.38 10.58
CA ARG A 40 -9.87 -1.72 10.21
C ARG A 40 -9.02 -0.49 9.93
N SER A 41 -9.61 0.69 9.86
CA SER A 41 -8.91 1.96 9.76
C SER A 41 -9.65 3.10 10.44
N PHE A 42 -8.88 4.14 10.75
CA PHE A 42 -9.37 5.40 11.28
C PHE A 42 -8.53 6.54 10.71
N GLU A 43 -9.16 7.59 10.19
CA GLU A 43 -8.46 8.77 9.66
C GLU A 43 -9.05 10.04 10.29
N GLY A 44 -8.20 11.00 10.61
CA GLY A 44 -8.58 12.34 11.02
C GLY A 44 -7.83 13.40 10.25
N GLN A 45 -8.53 14.48 9.92
CA GLN A 45 -7.91 15.66 9.33
C GLN A 45 -7.07 16.38 10.39
N LEU A 46 -5.81 16.66 10.09
CA LEU A 46 -4.89 17.37 10.98
C LEU A 46 -4.92 18.87 10.76
N VAL A 47 -4.71 19.27 9.51
CA VAL A 47 -4.41 20.67 9.17
C VAL A 47 -4.72 20.93 7.69
N LEU A 48 -5.07 22.18 7.40
CA LEU A 48 -5.18 22.72 6.06
C LEU A 48 -3.97 23.62 5.79
N ILE A 49 -3.26 23.38 4.69
CA ILE A 49 -2.14 24.21 4.23
C ILE A 49 -2.38 24.57 2.77
N GLY A 50 -2.66 25.84 2.50
CA GLY A 50 -3.14 26.26 1.17
C GLY A 50 -4.49 25.61 0.85
N ASP A 51 -4.58 24.96 -0.31
CA ASP A 51 -5.75 24.18 -0.75
C ASP A 51 -5.62 22.66 -0.49
N ALA A 52 -4.62 22.26 0.30
CA ALA A 52 -4.34 20.89 0.64
C ALA A 52 -4.70 20.55 2.11
N LYS A 53 -5.53 19.52 2.27
CA LYS A 53 -5.91 18.90 3.54
C LYS A 53 -4.99 17.73 3.86
N TRP A 54 -4.45 17.72 5.07
CA TRP A 54 -3.62 16.64 5.58
C TRP A 54 -4.40 15.79 6.56
N TYR A 55 -4.25 14.47 6.44
CA TYR A 55 -4.92 13.47 7.27
C TYR A 55 -3.88 12.54 7.87
N LEU A 56 -3.98 12.27 9.16
CA LEU A 56 -3.29 11.14 9.77
C LEU A 56 -4.28 9.98 9.79
N GLY A 57 -3.78 8.80 9.47
CA GLY A 57 -4.56 7.58 9.44
C GLY A 57 -3.85 6.46 10.17
N ILE A 58 -4.65 5.58 10.76
CA ILE A 58 -4.22 4.35 11.39
C ILE A 58 -4.95 3.21 10.69
N TRP A 59 -4.23 2.14 10.38
CA TRP A 59 -4.77 0.93 9.79
C TRP A 59 -4.28 -0.28 10.56
N LYS A 60 -5.17 -1.26 10.77
CA LYS A 60 -4.85 -2.52 11.45
C LYS A 60 -4.95 -3.69 10.49
N SER A 61 -3.88 -4.46 10.40
CA SER A 61 -3.86 -5.81 9.83
C SER A 61 -3.99 -6.86 10.94
N ARG A 62 -3.88 -8.15 10.58
CA ARG A 62 -3.84 -9.23 11.57
C ARG A 62 -2.67 -9.12 12.55
N GLU A 63 -1.54 -8.63 12.06
CA GLU A 63 -0.24 -8.67 12.74
C GLU A 63 0.39 -7.29 12.92
N ASN A 64 -0.19 -6.22 12.36
CA ASN A 64 0.42 -4.89 12.37
C ASN A 64 -0.60 -3.77 12.59
N ILE A 65 -0.14 -2.69 13.19
CA ILE A 65 -0.81 -1.40 13.15
C ILE A 65 0.09 -0.42 12.38
N SER A 66 -0.41 0.11 11.28
CA SER A 66 0.29 1.06 10.42
C SER A 66 -0.29 2.46 10.58
N VAL A 67 0.59 3.43 10.75
CA VAL A 67 0.27 4.86 10.81
C VAL A 67 0.77 5.54 9.53
N TYR A 68 -0.12 6.26 8.86
CA TYR A 68 0.17 6.90 7.58
C TYR A 68 -0.34 8.34 7.54
N LEU A 69 0.28 9.16 6.71
CA LEU A 69 -0.11 10.54 6.45
C LEU A 69 -0.56 10.68 5.00
N ASN A 70 -1.75 11.23 4.80
CA ASN A 70 -2.37 11.46 3.50
C ASN A 70 -2.51 12.96 3.23
N CYS A 71 -2.30 13.37 1.98
CA CYS A 71 -2.52 14.74 1.53
C CYS A 71 -3.53 14.81 0.37
N VAL A 72 -4.56 15.63 0.52
CA VAL A 72 -5.64 15.80 -0.46
C VAL A 72 -5.79 17.25 -0.85
N ARG A 73 -5.86 17.53 -2.14
CA ARG A 73 -6.16 18.86 -2.63
C ARG A 73 -7.65 19.02 -2.90
N GLU A 74 -8.29 20.05 -2.34
CA GLU A 74 -9.75 20.26 -2.52
C GLU A 74 -10.13 20.42 -4.00
N SER A 75 -9.28 21.05 -4.80
CA SER A 75 -9.55 21.31 -6.22
C SER A 75 -9.47 20.07 -7.12
N ALA A 76 -8.90 18.95 -6.66
CA ALA A 76 -8.61 17.78 -7.48
C ALA A 76 -9.45 16.53 -7.14
N GLY A 77 -10.11 16.49 -5.97
CA GLY A 77 -10.94 15.36 -5.55
C GLY A 77 -10.20 14.01 -5.38
N GLN A 78 -8.89 13.92 -5.65
CA GLN A 78 -8.08 12.71 -5.61
C GLN A 78 -6.83 12.86 -4.72
N ASN A 79 -6.34 11.74 -4.18
CA ASN A 79 -5.14 11.67 -3.35
C ASN A 79 -3.90 12.04 -4.19
N GLN A 80 -3.12 13.04 -3.76
CA GLN A 80 -1.92 13.49 -4.48
C GLN A 80 -0.63 12.95 -3.86
N GLY A 81 -0.72 12.33 -2.67
CA GLY A 81 0.41 11.68 -2.02
C GLY A 81 0.01 11.01 -0.71
N GLN A 82 0.48 9.77 -0.53
CA GLN A 82 0.41 9.01 0.72
C GLN A 82 1.84 8.74 1.17
N ALA A 83 2.16 9.05 2.42
CA ALA A 83 3.40 8.67 3.06
C ALA A 83 3.08 7.73 4.22
N LEU A 84 3.57 6.50 4.17
CA LEU A 84 3.62 5.65 5.35
C LEU A 84 4.61 6.31 6.33
N LEU A 85 4.14 6.68 7.52
CA LEU A 85 5.00 7.27 8.53
C LEU A 85 5.72 6.17 9.29
N GLN A 86 4.97 5.16 9.75
CA GLN A 86 5.52 4.04 10.49
C GLN A 86 4.57 2.86 10.53
N SER A 87 5.11 1.63 10.50
CA SER A 87 4.40 0.40 10.83
C SER A 87 4.95 -0.19 12.11
N PHE A 88 4.06 -0.60 13.01
CA PHE A 88 4.41 -1.25 14.28
C PHE A 88 3.87 -2.68 14.28
N LEU A 89 4.71 -3.62 14.73
CA LEU A 89 4.29 -5.00 14.98
C LEU A 89 3.27 -5.01 16.11
N PHE A 90 2.11 -5.60 15.82
CA PHE A 90 1.03 -5.75 16.76
C PHE A 90 1.28 -7.00 17.61
N ASP A 91 1.74 -6.80 18.84
CA ASP A 91 1.86 -7.86 19.83
C ASP A 91 1.03 -7.49 21.07
N ARG A 92 0.13 -8.39 21.48
CA ARG A 92 -0.70 -8.20 22.68
C ARG A 92 0.14 -8.18 23.95
N ASP A 93 1.34 -8.75 23.91
CA ASP A 93 2.19 -8.90 25.08
C ASP A 93 3.18 -7.72 25.26
N ASN A 94 3.25 -6.80 24.29
CA ASN A 94 4.16 -5.65 24.33
C ASN A 94 3.62 -4.40 25.07
N GLY A 95 2.44 -4.49 25.69
CA GLY A 95 1.90 -3.41 26.54
C GLY A 95 1.36 -2.17 25.82
N PHE A 96 1.24 -2.20 24.49
CA PHE A 96 0.69 -1.10 23.67
C PHE A 96 -0.85 -1.07 23.60
N VAL A 97 -1.51 -2.08 24.15
CA VAL A 97 -2.96 -2.24 24.17
C VAL A 97 -3.39 -2.35 25.62
N ASP A 98 -4.37 -1.54 26.04
CA ASP A 98 -4.91 -1.66 27.40
C ASP A 98 -5.77 -2.93 27.57
N ALA A 99 -6.16 -3.24 28.81
CA ALA A 99 -6.99 -4.40 29.13
C ALA A 99 -8.37 -4.40 28.42
N ASN A 100 -8.80 -3.25 27.90
CA ASN A 100 -10.07 -3.07 27.19
C ASN A 100 -9.90 -3.10 25.65
N GLY A 101 -8.66 -3.24 25.16
CA GLY A 101 -8.35 -3.23 23.73
C GLY A 101 -8.25 -1.83 23.11
N ASN A 102 -7.97 -0.81 23.89
CA ASN A 102 -7.70 0.52 23.35
C ASN A 102 -6.21 0.65 23.02
N VAL A 103 -5.94 1.28 21.88
CA VAL A 103 -4.60 1.71 21.50
C VAL A 103 -4.61 3.23 21.46
N GLU A 104 -3.64 3.83 22.14
CA GLU A 104 -3.35 5.25 22.06
C GLU A 104 -2.14 5.48 21.15
N ILE A 105 -2.34 6.23 20.07
CA ILE A 105 -1.25 6.64 19.18
C ILE A 105 -1.09 8.15 19.29
N CYS A 106 0.09 8.55 19.74
CA CYS A 106 0.52 9.95 19.77
C CYS A 106 1.53 10.18 18.64
N ALA A 107 1.18 11.06 17.70
CA ALA A 107 2.06 11.47 16.62
C ALA A 107 2.29 12.98 16.69
N GLU A 108 3.56 13.38 16.63
CA GLU A 108 3.94 14.76 16.41
C GLU A 108 4.21 14.97 14.93
N VAL A 109 3.37 15.76 14.27
CA VAL A 109 3.46 15.98 12.82
C VAL A 109 3.76 17.43 12.54
N ASN A 110 4.97 17.69 12.02
CA ASN A 110 5.40 19.01 11.60
C ASN A 110 5.36 19.12 10.07
N VAL A 111 4.23 19.60 9.54
CA VAL A 111 4.09 19.85 8.10
C VAL A 111 4.62 21.24 7.78
N ARG A 112 5.85 21.31 7.24
CA ARG A 112 6.53 22.59 6.95
C ARG A 112 6.13 23.25 5.63
N GLY A 113 5.48 22.50 4.74
CA GLY A 113 5.03 23.01 3.45
C GLY A 113 4.59 21.90 2.51
N PHE A 114 3.96 22.29 1.41
CA PHE A 114 3.57 21.41 0.32
C PHE A 114 4.19 21.93 -0.97
N THR A 115 5.11 21.16 -1.54
CA THR A 115 5.60 21.43 -2.89
C THR A 115 4.83 20.50 -3.82
N PRO A 116 3.84 21.00 -4.58
CA PRO A 116 3.23 20.18 -5.61
C PRO A 116 4.35 19.72 -6.53
N LYS A 117 4.39 18.41 -6.84
CA LYS A 117 5.09 17.96 -8.04
C LYS A 117 4.41 18.73 -9.17
N ARG A 118 5.00 19.85 -9.59
CA ARG A 118 4.74 20.40 -10.93
C ARG A 118 4.97 19.23 -11.86
N ASN A 119 4.25 19.17 -12.98
CA ASN A 119 4.63 18.29 -14.09
C ASN A 119 6.07 18.69 -14.49
N SER A 120 7.07 18.23 -13.75
CA SER A 120 8.34 17.87 -14.33
C SER A 120 7.91 16.94 -15.44
N GLU A 121 8.31 17.27 -16.67
CA GLU A 121 8.35 16.30 -17.74
C GLU A 121 8.73 14.97 -17.10
N LYS A 122 7.96 13.90 -17.37
CA LYS A 122 8.30 12.57 -16.87
C LYS A 122 9.66 12.25 -17.44
N VAL A 123 10.73 12.70 -16.77
CA VAL A 123 12.10 12.41 -17.13
C VAL A 123 12.19 10.95 -16.77
N ASN A 124 11.96 10.13 -17.77
CA ASN A 124 12.03 8.69 -17.64
C ASN A 124 13.52 8.37 -17.46
N HIS A 125 14.01 8.49 -16.23
CA HIS A 125 15.40 8.29 -15.82
C HIS A 125 15.93 6.90 -16.18
N PHE A 126 15.03 6.00 -16.61
CA PHE A 126 15.35 4.66 -17.06
C PHE A 126 15.60 4.57 -18.58
N SER A 127 15.48 5.68 -19.33
CA SER A 127 15.71 5.71 -20.79
C SER A 127 17.14 6.12 -21.17
N SER A 128 17.95 6.54 -20.22
CA SER A 128 19.35 6.88 -20.44
C SER A 128 20.17 6.52 -19.20
N SER A 129 21.43 6.15 -19.42
CA SER A 129 22.37 5.88 -18.33
C SER A 129 22.63 7.16 -17.53
N THR A 130 22.54 7.06 -16.20
CA THR A 130 23.02 8.10 -15.30
C THR A 130 24.18 7.52 -14.47
N PRO A 131 25.41 8.03 -14.60
CA PRO A 131 26.62 7.38 -14.08
C PRO A 131 26.61 7.01 -12.60
N PHE A 132 25.79 7.70 -11.79
CA PHE A 132 25.72 7.52 -10.34
C PHE A 132 24.59 6.58 -9.89
N TYR A 133 23.62 6.28 -10.76
CA TYR A 133 22.40 5.56 -10.36
C TYR A 133 22.11 4.33 -11.23
N THR A 134 22.81 4.12 -12.34
CA THR A 134 22.57 2.97 -13.23
C THR A 134 23.84 2.14 -13.43
N ASP A 135 23.76 0.84 -13.18
CA ASP A 135 24.88 -0.12 -13.28
C ASP A 135 24.51 -1.40 -14.08
N CYS A 136 23.31 -1.41 -14.69
CA CYS A 136 22.83 -2.47 -15.56
C CYS A 136 21.80 -1.93 -16.56
N VAL A 137 21.77 -2.52 -17.76
CA VAL A 137 20.80 -2.24 -18.82
C VAL A 137 20.02 -3.51 -19.11
N LEU A 138 18.71 -3.45 -18.97
CA LEU A 138 17.79 -4.53 -19.34
C LEU A 138 17.15 -4.22 -20.68
N ILE A 139 17.06 -5.21 -21.56
CA ILE A 139 16.35 -5.09 -22.84
C ILE A 139 14.95 -5.70 -22.68
N LEU A 140 13.91 -4.88 -22.79
CA LEU A 140 12.51 -5.28 -22.77
C LEU A 140 11.89 -5.06 -24.15
N GLY A 141 11.80 -6.14 -24.93
CA GLY A 141 11.46 -6.06 -26.36
C GLY A 141 12.61 -5.44 -27.15
N GLU A 142 12.35 -4.34 -27.85
CA GLU A 142 13.37 -3.61 -28.62
C GLU A 142 13.90 -2.37 -27.87
N LYS A 143 13.60 -2.25 -26.57
CA LYS A 143 13.87 -1.03 -25.82
C LYS A 143 14.68 -1.30 -24.56
N GLU A 144 15.65 -0.42 -24.32
CA GLU A 144 16.51 -0.44 -23.15
C GLU A 144 15.84 0.21 -21.93
N VAL A 145 16.16 -0.35 -20.77
CA VAL A 145 15.81 0.15 -19.44
C VAL A 145 17.05 0.10 -18.57
N HIS A 146 17.56 1.27 -18.20
CA HIS A 146 18.71 1.40 -17.30
C HIS A 146 18.25 1.29 -15.85
N ILE A 147 18.91 0.45 -15.06
CA ILE A 147 18.56 0.16 -13.66
C ILE A 147 19.80 0.14 -12.76
N ASN A 148 19.55 0.19 -11.46
CA ASN A 148 20.48 -0.14 -10.39
C ASN A 148 20.21 -1.57 -9.88
N LYS A 149 21.17 -2.49 -10.03
CA LYS A 149 21.05 -3.89 -9.57
C LYS A 149 20.89 -3.96 -8.07
N GLY A 150 21.75 -3.28 -7.32
CA GLY A 150 21.72 -3.30 -5.86
C GLY A 150 20.37 -2.86 -5.30
N LEU A 151 19.83 -1.74 -5.81
CA LEU A 151 18.52 -1.26 -5.39
C LEU A 151 17.40 -2.23 -5.76
N LEU A 152 17.42 -2.79 -6.97
CA LEU A 152 16.40 -3.75 -7.40
C LEU A 152 16.46 -5.06 -6.59
N SER A 153 17.67 -5.52 -6.24
CA SER A 153 17.89 -6.69 -5.37
C SER A 153 17.39 -6.47 -3.95
N VAL A 154 17.49 -5.25 -3.40
CA VAL A 154 16.93 -4.92 -2.08
C VAL A 154 15.42 -5.14 -2.05
N TYR A 155 14.72 -4.74 -3.12
CA TYR A 155 13.27 -4.86 -3.20
C TYR A 155 12.78 -6.22 -3.67
N SER A 156 13.59 -6.98 -4.39
CA SER A 156 13.21 -8.25 -5.02
C SER A 156 14.22 -9.36 -4.74
N PRO A 157 13.83 -10.38 -3.96
CA PRO A 157 14.61 -11.60 -3.80
C PRO A 157 14.91 -12.29 -5.13
N VAL A 158 13.97 -12.27 -6.08
CA VAL A 158 14.15 -12.83 -7.43
C VAL A 158 15.31 -12.16 -8.15
N PHE A 159 15.33 -10.83 -8.23
CA PHE A 159 16.44 -10.11 -8.85
C PHE A 159 17.74 -10.23 -8.05
N ASN A 160 17.67 -10.32 -6.72
CA ASN A 160 18.84 -10.61 -5.89
C ASN A 160 19.47 -11.96 -6.26
N ASN A 161 18.67 -13.00 -6.46
CA ASN A 161 19.17 -14.32 -6.83
C ASN A 161 19.75 -14.31 -8.24
N ILE A 162 19.04 -13.72 -9.21
CA ILE A 162 19.50 -13.62 -10.60
C ILE A 162 20.82 -12.84 -10.68
N PHE A 163 20.92 -11.67 -10.04
CA PHE A 163 22.15 -10.86 -10.16
C PHE A 163 23.35 -11.45 -9.40
N ASN A 164 23.11 -12.36 -8.46
CA ASN A 164 24.16 -13.07 -7.73
C ASN A 164 24.39 -14.50 -8.24
N SER A 165 23.68 -14.95 -9.29
CA SER A 165 23.89 -16.28 -9.86
C SER A 165 25.23 -16.36 -10.59
N GLU A 166 25.85 -17.54 -10.59
CA GLU A 166 27.13 -17.75 -11.26
C GLU A 166 27.04 -17.47 -12.76
N GLU A 167 25.93 -17.86 -13.39
CA GLU A 167 25.64 -17.63 -14.81
C GLU A 167 25.67 -16.13 -15.14
N PHE A 168 24.97 -15.31 -14.37
CA PHE A 168 24.94 -13.86 -14.57
C PHE A 168 26.31 -13.19 -14.33
N GLN A 169 27.13 -13.72 -13.42
CA GLN A 169 28.47 -13.18 -13.15
C GLN A 169 29.48 -13.58 -14.24
N LEU A 170 29.36 -14.77 -14.82
CA LEU A 170 30.20 -15.24 -15.92
C LEU A 170 29.89 -14.50 -17.22
N GLU A 171 28.61 -14.21 -17.48
CA GLU A 171 28.17 -13.42 -18.64
C GLU A 171 28.69 -11.98 -18.64
N LYS A 172 29.04 -11.43 -17.47
CA LYS A 172 29.64 -10.10 -17.37
C LYS A 172 30.98 -9.99 -18.13
N ASN A 173 31.61 -11.12 -18.45
CA ASN A 173 32.88 -11.22 -19.18
C ASN A 173 32.69 -11.59 -20.67
N ALA A 174 31.47 -11.88 -21.12
CA ALA A 174 31.13 -12.20 -22.50
C ALA A 174 30.14 -11.16 -23.05
N GLU A 175 30.25 -10.81 -24.33
CA GLU A 175 29.48 -9.72 -24.92
C GLU A 175 27.96 -9.98 -24.84
N GLY A 176 27.28 -9.25 -23.93
CA GLY A 176 25.89 -8.79 -24.08
C GLY A 176 24.77 -9.83 -24.05
N THR A 177 25.02 -11.07 -23.61
CA THR A 177 23.96 -12.08 -23.51
C THR A 177 23.37 -12.09 -22.10
N PHE A 178 22.05 -11.96 -21.97
CA PHE A 178 21.35 -12.13 -20.69
C PHE A 178 21.16 -13.61 -20.36
N SER A 179 21.37 -13.95 -19.09
CA SER A 179 21.06 -15.27 -18.53
C SER A 179 19.64 -15.69 -18.87
N GLU A 180 19.46 -17.01 -19.09
CA GLU A 180 18.13 -17.55 -19.37
C GLU A 180 17.16 -17.22 -18.22
N GLU A 181 17.64 -17.22 -16.98
CA GLU A 181 16.90 -16.84 -15.77
C GLU A 181 16.33 -15.42 -15.87
N LEU A 182 17.14 -14.44 -16.28
CA LEU A 182 16.71 -13.05 -16.42
C LEU A 182 15.72 -12.87 -17.58
N LYS A 183 15.94 -13.57 -18.71
CA LYS A 183 14.99 -13.55 -19.85
C LYS A 183 13.63 -14.10 -19.43
N ASN A 184 13.62 -15.25 -18.76
CA ASN A 184 12.40 -15.89 -18.25
C ASN A 184 11.69 -15.01 -17.20
N ALA A 185 12.44 -14.35 -16.31
CA ALA A 185 11.88 -13.44 -15.33
C ALA A 185 11.19 -12.23 -15.98
N LEU A 186 11.70 -11.75 -17.12
CA LEU A 186 11.18 -10.58 -17.84
C LEU A 186 10.19 -10.90 -18.96
N GLU A 187 9.96 -12.18 -19.26
CA GLU A 187 9.11 -12.62 -20.37
C GLU A 187 7.67 -12.07 -20.25
N GLY A 188 7.14 -11.50 -21.34
CA GLY A 188 5.78 -10.98 -21.40
C GLY A 188 5.55 -9.68 -20.61
N ILE A 189 6.61 -9.03 -20.11
CA ILE A 189 6.53 -7.74 -19.43
C ILE A 189 6.85 -6.62 -20.43
N SER A 190 5.93 -5.69 -20.59
CA SER A 190 6.20 -4.51 -21.43
C SER A 190 7.10 -3.52 -20.69
N ARG A 191 7.93 -2.78 -21.44
CA ARG A 191 8.76 -1.69 -20.89
C ARG A 191 7.93 -0.70 -20.05
N SER A 192 6.72 -0.37 -20.47
CA SER A 192 5.87 0.58 -19.74
C SER A 192 5.47 0.05 -18.36
N GLN A 193 5.12 -1.23 -18.26
CA GLN A 193 4.76 -1.86 -16.99
C GLN A 193 5.97 -1.93 -16.06
N PHE A 194 7.13 -2.31 -16.58
CA PHE A 194 8.35 -2.39 -15.78
C PHE A 194 8.82 -1.01 -15.29
N VAL A 195 8.78 0.00 -16.15
CA VAL A 195 9.09 1.40 -15.75
C VAL A 195 8.11 1.90 -14.69
N GLN A 196 6.82 1.55 -14.77
CA GLN A 196 5.86 1.90 -13.71
C GLN A 196 6.27 1.30 -12.36
N LEU A 197 6.66 0.02 -12.32
CA LEU A 197 7.20 -0.60 -11.11
C LEU A 197 8.43 0.14 -10.59
N LEU A 198 9.42 0.38 -11.46
CA LEU A 198 10.65 1.08 -11.10
C LEU A 198 10.35 2.47 -10.54
N THR A 199 9.37 3.18 -11.08
CA THR A 199 9.02 4.54 -10.64
C THR A 199 8.41 4.57 -9.23
N VAL A 200 7.80 3.47 -8.79
CA VAL A 200 7.28 3.27 -7.42
C VAL A 200 8.39 2.91 -6.44
N ILE A 201 9.32 2.02 -6.83
CA ILE A 201 10.40 1.56 -5.93
C ILE A 201 11.62 2.49 -5.89
N TYR A 202 11.90 3.25 -6.95
CA TYR A 202 13.02 4.19 -7.00
C TYR A 202 12.62 5.53 -6.35
N PRO A 203 13.58 6.40 -5.97
CA PRO A 203 13.33 7.62 -5.20
C PRO A 203 12.30 8.60 -5.80
N SER A 204 11.86 8.40 -7.05
CA SER A 204 10.74 9.13 -7.64
C SER A 204 9.39 8.86 -6.97
N ARG A 205 9.25 7.76 -6.19
CA ARG A 205 8.09 7.35 -5.37
C ARG A 205 6.75 7.85 -5.92
N GLU A 206 6.42 7.47 -7.15
CA GLU A 206 5.10 7.79 -7.69
C GLU A 206 4.00 7.09 -6.87
N PRO A 207 2.84 7.74 -6.65
CA PRO A 207 1.78 7.14 -5.86
C PRO A 207 1.19 5.93 -6.58
N ILE A 208 0.76 4.94 -5.79
CA ILE A 208 -0.10 3.87 -6.28
C ILE A 208 -1.50 4.46 -6.48
N THR A 209 -2.09 4.16 -7.64
CA THR A 209 -3.40 4.66 -8.09
C THR A 209 -4.22 3.49 -8.63
N ASP A 210 -5.52 3.72 -8.83
CA ASP A 210 -6.40 2.69 -9.37
C ASP A 210 -5.99 2.24 -10.79
N SER A 211 -5.27 3.08 -11.54
CA SER A 211 -4.79 2.76 -12.88
C SER A 211 -3.52 1.90 -12.91
N ASN A 212 -2.68 1.96 -11.87
CA ASN A 212 -1.40 1.24 -11.84
C ASN A 212 -1.41 0.02 -10.90
N VAL A 213 -2.33 -0.05 -9.94
CA VAL A 213 -2.32 -1.06 -8.88
C VAL A 213 -2.38 -2.50 -9.42
N GLU A 214 -3.15 -2.77 -10.47
CA GLU A 214 -3.22 -4.12 -11.05
C GLU A 214 -1.89 -4.54 -11.70
N VAL A 215 -1.23 -3.60 -12.40
CA VAL A 215 0.09 -3.85 -13.00
C VAL A 215 1.13 -4.09 -11.91
N LEU A 216 1.09 -3.28 -10.85
CA LEU A 216 2.02 -3.39 -9.73
C LEU A 216 1.81 -4.70 -8.96
N LEU A 217 0.58 -5.13 -8.72
CA LEU A 217 0.29 -6.43 -8.09
C LEU A 217 0.87 -7.59 -8.90
N LYS A 218 0.64 -7.59 -10.21
CA LYS A 218 1.18 -8.63 -11.11
C LYS A 218 2.70 -8.71 -11.04
N LEU A 219 3.37 -7.57 -11.14
CA LEU A 219 4.84 -7.53 -11.14
C LEU A 219 5.42 -7.79 -9.75
N ALA A 220 4.84 -7.22 -8.71
CA ALA A 220 5.31 -7.40 -7.34
C ALA A 220 5.15 -8.85 -6.88
N SER A 221 4.06 -9.53 -7.27
CA SER A 221 3.90 -10.97 -7.03
C SER A 221 4.94 -11.79 -7.80
N ARG A 222 5.19 -11.47 -9.08
CA ARG A 222 6.16 -12.19 -9.92
C ARG A 222 7.60 -12.05 -9.43
N PHE A 223 7.95 -10.88 -8.92
CA PHE A 223 9.30 -10.56 -8.43
C PHE A 223 9.45 -10.67 -6.90
N GLU A 224 8.44 -11.21 -6.22
CA GLU A 224 8.41 -11.39 -4.75
C GLU A 224 8.67 -10.09 -3.95
N MET A 225 8.20 -8.96 -4.46
CA MET A 225 8.38 -7.64 -3.84
C MET A 225 7.35 -7.38 -2.75
N LYS A 226 7.60 -7.88 -1.54
CA LYS A 226 6.68 -7.79 -0.39
C LYS A 226 6.27 -6.35 -0.06
N ASP A 227 7.21 -5.40 -0.07
CA ASP A 227 6.91 -3.99 0.23
C ASP A 227 5.95 -3.37 -0.78
N VAL A 228 6.12 -3.69 -2.07
CA VAL A 228 5.24 -3.18 -3.14
C VAL A 228 3.85 -3.81 -3.02
N LEU A 229 3.76 -5.11 -2.73
CA LEU A 229 2.49 -5.78 -2.45
C LEU A 229 1.77 -5.13 -1.27
N GLN A 230 2.48 -4.84 -0.18
CA GLN A 230 1.91 -4.19 1.00
C GLN A 230 1.36 -2.80 0.65
N HIS A 231 2.09 -1.99 -0.12
CA HIS A 231 1.59 -0.70 -0.58
C HIS A 231 0.35 -0.83 -1.48
N CYS A 232 0.29 -1.85 -2.34
CA CYS A 232 -0.90 -2.14 -3.15
C CYS A 232 -2.11 -2.51 -2.27
N VAL A 233 -1.90 -3.32 -1.24
CA VAL A 233 -2.95 -3.66 -0.26
C VAL A 233 -3.43 -2.42 0.48
N CYS A 234 -2.53 -1.53 0.93
CA CYS A 234 -2.91 -0.26 1.54
C CYS A 234 -3.78 0.59 0.62
N HIS A 235 -3.45 0.66 -0.68
CA HIS A 235 -4.27 1.37 -1.66
C HIS A 235 -5.65 0.72 -1.85
N LEU A 236 -5.71 -0.60 -2.03
CA LEU A 236 -6.97 -1.33 -2.22
C LEU A 236 -7.88 -1.33 -0.98
N THR A 237 -7.31 -1.16 0.21
CA THR A 237 -8.08 -1.09 1.46
C THR A 237 -8.53 0.33 1.81
N SER A 238 -7.94 1.34 1.16
CA SER A 238 -8.35 2.74 1.29
C SER A 238 -9.81 2.95 0.91
N TRP A 239 -10.47 3.89 1.58
CA TRP A 239 -11.84 4.30 1.25
C TRP A 239 -11.96 5.03 -0.09
N ARG A 240 -10.82 5.50 -0.64
CA ARG A 240 -10.75 6.29 -1.89
C ARG A 240 -10.61 5.48 -3.15
N THR A 241 -10.34 4.19 -3.04
CA THR A 241 -10.20 3.32 -4.20
C THR A 241 -11.56 3.14 -4.89
N GLY A 242 -11.59 3.28 -6.22
CA GLY A 242 -12.77 3.03 -7.03
C GLY A 242 -13.14 1.55 -7.17
N PHE A 243 -12.35 0.65 -6.59
CA PHE A 243 -12.55 -0.79 -6.70
C PHE A 243 -13.75 -1.26 -5.87
N THR A 244 -14.60 -2.08 -6.49
CA THR A 244 -15.69 -2.77 -5.80
C THR A 244 -15.14 -3.85 -4.88
N VAL A 245 -15.91 -4.21 -3.83
CA VAL A 245 -15.54 -5.30 -2.92
C VAL A 245 -15.34 -6.62 -3.67
N ALA A 246 -16.13 -6.88 -4.71
CA ALA A 246 -15.99 -8.06 -5.56
C ALA A 246 -14.64 -8.08 -6.30
N LYS A 247 -14.23 -6.96 -6.89
CA LYS A 247 -12.93 -6.86 -7.60
C LYS A 247 -11.75 -6.95 -6.64
N LYS A 248 -11.85 -6.35 -5.45
CA LYS A 248 -10.84 -6.51 -4.38
C LYS A 248 -10.70 -7.97 -3.95
N LEU A 249 -11.82 -8.68 -3.78
CA LEU A 249 -11.82 -10.09 -3.40
C LEU A 249 -11.15 -10.96 -4.47
N HIS A 250 -11.42 -10.69 -5.75
CA HIS A 250 -10.79 -11.40 -6.85
C HIS A 250 -9.28 -11.17 -6.91
N LEU A 251 -8.83 -9.91 -6.81
CA LEU A 251 -7.40 -9.59 -6.76
C LEU A 251 -6.72 -10.21 -5.52
N ALA A 252 -7.42 -10.22 -4.38
CA ALA A 252 -6.89 -10.84 -3.17
C ALA A 252 -6.71 -12.35 -3.30
N GLN A 253 -7.61 -13.03 -3.98
CA GLN A 253 -7.48 -14.44 -4.32
C GLN A 253 -6.31 -14.66 -5.29
N GLU A 254 -6.27 -13.91 -6.39
CA GLU A 254 -5.30 -14.06 -7.47
C GLU A 254 -3.85 -13.92 -6.97
N TYR A 255 -3.61 -12.96 -6.06
CA TYR A 255 -2.27 -12.65 -5.54
C TYR A 255 -2.02 -13.18 -4.12
N GLY A 256 -2.88 -14.05 -3.59
CA GLY A 256 -2.68 -14.65 -2.26
C GLY A 256 -2.68 -13.66 -1.09
N LEU A 257 -3.41 -12.54 -1.22
CA LEU A 257 -3.46 -11.46 -0.22
C LEU A 257 -4.49 -11.80 0.87
N GLU A 258 -4.12 -12.65 1.81
CA GLU A 258 -5.02 -13.18 2.85
C GLU A 258 -5.74 -12.10 3.67
N ASP A 259 -5.02 -11.04 4.09
CA ASP A 259 -5.60 -9.94 4.87
C ASP A 259 -6.71 -9.19 4.12
N LEU A 260 -6.48 -8.93 2.82
CA LEU A 260 -7.45 -8.27 1.94
C LEU A 260 -8.62 -9.21 1.63
N LYS A 261 -8.35 -10.50 1.43
CA LYS A 261 -9.37 -11.52 1.17
C LYS A 261 -10.36 -11.59 2.33
N GLU A 262 -9.86 -11.65 3.56
CA GLU A 262 -10.71 -11.67 4.74
C GLU A 262 -11.47 -10.37 4.96
N MET A 263 -10.83 -9.23 4.68
CA MET A 263 -11.52 -7.94 4.72
C MET A 263 -12.72 -7.92 3.79
N CYS A 264 -12.57 -8.48 2.59
CA CYS A 264 -13.63 -8.52 1.60
C CYS A 264 -14.73 -9.50 2.00
N ILE A 265 -14.37 -10.70 2.48
CA ILE A 265 -15.33 -11.69 3.00
C ILE A 265 -16.13 -11.11 4.18
N ASP A 266 -15.46 -10.40 5.09
CA ASP A 266 -16.09 -9.71 6.22
C ASP A 266 -17.02 -8.58 5.80
N ARG A 267 -17.08 -8.15 4.54
CA ARG A 267 -18.08 -7.17 4.08
C ARG A 267 -19.38 -7.81 3.60
N TYR A 268 -19.39 -9.11 3.32
CA TYR A 268 -20.58 -9.84 2.91
C TYR A 268 -21.28 -10.40 4.14
N HIS A 269 -22.44 -9.85 4.49
CA HIS A 269 -23.14 -10.18 5.73
C HIS A 269 -24.58 -10.64 5.52
N THR A 270 -25.15 -10.37 4.35
CA THR A 270 -26.55 -10.65 4.05
C THR A 270 -26.68 -11.49 2.78
N LEU A 271 -27.83 -12.17 2.66
CA LEU A 271 -28.19 -12.88 1.43
C LEU A 271 -28.30 -11.92 0.23
N ASP A 272 -28.66 -10.66 0.45
CA ASP A 272 -28.76 -9.69 -0.62
C ASP A 272 -27.37 -9.26 -1.13
N ASP A 273 -26.36 -9.19 -0.26
CA ASP A 273 -24.98 -8.96 -0.68
C ASP A 273 -24.47 -10.11 -1.57
N LEU A 274 -24.84 -11.36 -1.25
CA LEU A 274 -24.53 -12.51 -2.11
C LEU A 274 -25.24 -12.46 -3.45
N LYS A 275 -26.53 -12.12 -3.48
CA LYS A 275 -27.26 -11.98 -4.75
C LYS A 275 -26.66 -10.89 -5.63
N GLN A 276 -26.17 -9.80 -5.03
CA GLN A 276 -25.47 -8.75 -5.77
C GLN A 276 -24.12 -9.24 -6.28
N LEU A 277 -23.38 -10.00 -5.47
CA LEU A 277 -22.13 -10.61 -5.89
C LEU A 277 -22.33 -11.63 -7.02
N GLU A 278 -23.35 -12.48 -6.94
CA GLU A 278 -23.68 -13.50 -7.94
C GLU A 278 -24.02 -12.87 -9.30
N LYS A 279 -24.66 -11.70 -9.30
CA LYS A 279 -24.92 -10.92 -10.53
C LYS A 279 -23.66 -10.31 -11.14
N ASN A 280 -22.57 -10.21 -10.38
CA ASN A 280 -21.31 -9.68 -10.86
C ASN A 280 -20.55 -10.76 -11.65
N GLU A 281 -20.01 -10.42 -12.81
CA GLU A 281 -19.23 -11.35 -13.64
C GLU A 281 -18.03 -11.94 -12.89
N ILE A 282 -17.48 -11.19 -11.94
CA ILE A 282 -16.34 -11.58 -11.10
C ILE A 282 -16.63 -12.84 -10.29
N TYR A 283 -17.89 -13.11 -9.91
CA TYR A 283 -18.26 -14.29 -9.13
C TYR A 283 -17.93 -15.61 -9.83
N LYS A 284 -17.91 -15.62 -11.17
CA LYS A 284 -17.53 -16.81 -11.96
C LYS A 284 -16.07 -17.20 -11.75
N PHE A 285 -15.21 -16.21 -11.49
CA PHE A 285 -13.77 -16.38 -11.32
C PHE A 285 -13.34 -16.61 -9.85
N LEU A 286 -14.29 -16.56 -8.91
CA LEU A 286 -14.02 -16.88 -7.51
C LEU A 286 -13.92 -18.39 -7.29
N ASP A 287 -12.95 -18.78 -6.47
CA ASP A 287 -12.69 -20.17 -6.11
C ASP A 287 -13.83 -20.75 -5.28
N LYS A 288 -13.97 -22.08 -5.36
CA LYS A 288 -14.99 -22.83 -4.60
C LYS A 288 -14.85 -22.59 -3.10
N ASP A 289 -13.62 -22.55 -2.59
CA ASP A 289 -13.36 -22.36 -1.16
C ASP A 289 -13.82 -20.99 -0.66
N ILE A 290 -13.67 -19.94 -1.47
CA ILE A 290 -14.18 -18.61 -1.14
C ILE A 290 -15.71 -18.61 -1.14
N LYS A 291 -16.34 -19.26 -2.14
CA LYS A 291 -17.79 -19.40 -2.20
C LYS A 291 -18.33 -20.12 -0.96
N ILE A 292 -17.71 -21.23 -0.57
CA ILE A 292 -18.07 -21.99 0.65
C ILE A 292 -17.93 -21.09 1.88
N LYS A 293 -16.80 -20.39 2.04
CA LYS A 293 -16.58 -19.46 3.18
C LYS A 293 -17.63 -18.36 3.24
N LEU A 294 -18.01 -17.79 2.09
CA LEU A 294 -19.05 -16.77 2.01
C LEU A 294 -20.43 -17.33 2.43
N PHE A 295 -20.80 -18.53 1.95
CA PHE A 295 -22.05 -19.20 2.34
C PHE A 295 -22.06 -19.56 3.84
N GLU A 296 -21.01 -20.19 4.36
CA GLU A 296 -20.90 -20.51 5.78
C GLU A 296 -21.02 -19.27 6.66
N ARG A 297 -20.43 -18.15 6.24
CA ARG A 297 -20.46 -16.90 7.01
C ARG A 297 -21.87 -16.36 7.18
N ILE A 298 -22.71 -16.53 6.16
CA ILE A 298 -24.11 -16.09 6.17
C ILE A 298 -25.01 -17.08 6.92
N LEU A 299 -24.70 -18.38 6.86
CA LEU A 299 -25.43 -19.42 7.58
C LEU A 299 -25.12 -19.48 9.08
N LYS A 300 -23.94 -19.04 9.53
CA LYS A 300 -23.54 -18.99 10.96
C LYS A 300 -24.23 -17.85 11.75
N LYS A 301 -25.46 -17.50 11.37
CA LYS A 301 -26.28 -16.49 12.03
C LYS A 301 -27.53 -17.12 12.64
#